data_AF-E4XKR9-F1
#
_entry.id   AF-E4XKR9-F1
#
_cell.length_a   1.000
_cell.length_b   1.000
_cell.length_c   1.000
_cell.angle_alpha   90.00
_cell.angle_beta   90.00
_cell.angle_gamma   90.00
#
_symmetry.space_group_name_H-M   'P 1'
#
loop_
_entity.id
_entity.type
_entity.pdbx_description
1 polymer ?
#
loop_
_entity_poly.entity_id
_entity_poly.type
_entity_poly.pdbx_seq_one_letter_code
_entity_poly.pdbx_strand_id
1 'polypeptide(L)'
;MSDPGHGQPVDALDTVCKQYKDCVKCALKEYGETCIGEFVKYSYGQKNGDKFCKDSAGTCDRALCECDLQFAKNHVGQKDVFNADYHLFWTTTGFNPDDSCVTGGNGAYDPQCCGLADGPMSLFNANRKQCCDGVVKNEC
;
A
#
# COMPACT_ATOMS: atom_id res chain seq x y z
N MET A 1 -5.48 -6.54 10.36
CA MET A 1 -4.99 -5.93 9.11
C MET A 1 -3.46 -5.92 9.03
N SER A 2 -2.74 -6.48 10.01
CA SER A 2 -1.29 -6.33 10.11
C SER A 2 -0.53 -7.37 9.28
N ASP A 3 -1.16 -8.51 8.97
CA ASP A 3 -0.60 -9.50 8.05
C ASP A 3 -0.90 -9.16 6.58
N PRO A 4 0.10 -9.21 5.68
CA PRO A 4 -0.12 -9.05 4.25
C PRO A 4 -1.02 -10.17 3.70
N GLY A 5 -1.97 -9.81 2.83
CA GLY A 5 -2.67 -10.79 1.99
C GLY A 5 -1.70 -11.44 1.00
N HIS A 6 -2.09 -12.60 0.45
CA HIS A 6 -1.33 -13.30 -0.58
C HIS A 6 -2.05 -13.28 -1.93
N GLY A 7 -1.31 -13.67 -2.97
CA GLY A 7 -1.83 -13.76 -4.33
C GLY A 7 -1.93 -12.44 -5.09
N GLN A 8 -2.57 -12.50 -6.25
CA GLN A 8 -2.86 -11.31 -7.07
C GLN A 8 -4.16 -10.65 -6.59
N PRO A 9 -4.27 -9.31 -6.66
CA PRO A 9 -5.51 -8.62 -6.34
C PRO A 9 -6.67 -9.11 -7.21
N VAL A 10 -7.84 -9.31 -6.61
CA VAL A 10 -9.02 -9.81 -7.33
C VAL A 10 -9.70 -8.74 -8.18
N ASP A 11 -9.61 -7.48 -7.78
CA ASP A 11 -10.19 -6.34 -8.49
C ASP A 11 -9.37 -5.04 -8.27
N ALA A 12 -9.91 -3.92 -8.78
CA ALA A 12 -9.26 -2.61 -8.66
C ALA A 12 -9.26 -2.08 -7.23
N LEU A 13 -10.25 -2.43 -6.41
CA LEU A 13 -10.32 -2.04 -5.01
C LEU A 13 -9.27 -2.78 -4.19
N ASP A 14 -9.13 -4.09 -4.40
CA ASP A 14 -8.11 -4.92 -3.79
C ASP A 14 -6.70 -4.51 -4.23
N THR A 15 -6.55 -4.03 -5.47
CA THR A 15 -5.28 -3.45 -5.93
C THR A 15 -4.89 -2.24 -5.09
N VAL A 16 -5.84 -1.38 -4.71
CA VAL A 16 -5.60 -0.23 -3.82
C VAL A 16 -5.23 -0.70 -2.40
N CYS A 17 -5.91 -1.74 -1.89
CA CYS A 17 -5.58 -2.36 -0.60
C CYS A 17 -4.16 -2.92 -0.60
N LYS A 18 -3.76 -3.63 -1.67
CA LYS A 18 -2.40 -4.15 -1.83
C LYS A 18 -1.38 -3.02 -1.86
N GLN A 19 -1.61 -1.96 -2.63
CA GLN A 19 -0.72 -0.80 -2.70
C GLN A 19 -0.50 -0.17 -1.33
N TYR A 20 -1.58 -0.01 -0.54
CA TYR A 20 -1.49 0.47 0.83
C TYR A 20 -0.63 -0.45 1.71
N LYS A 21 -0.86 -1.78 1.64
CA LYS A 21 -0.06 -2.76 2.40
C LYS A 21 1.41 -2.76 2.03
N ASP A 22 1.72 -2.64 0.75
CA ASP A 22 3.08 -2.50 0.26
C ASP A 22 3.73 -1.21 0.78
N CYS A 23 2.99 -0.10 0.80
CA CYS A 23 3.46 1.19 1.32
C CYS A 23 3.83 1.13 2.80
N VAL A 24 2.93 0.65 3.66
CA VAL A 24 3.21 0.54 5.11
C VAL A 24 4.29 -0.49 5.42
N LYS A 25 4.42 -1.54 4.60
CA LYS A 25 5.54 -2.49 4.69
C LYS A 25 6.87 -1.82 4.39
N CYS A 26 6.91 -0.92 3.41
CA CYS A 26 8.08 -0.11 3.14
C CYS A 26 8.38 0.88 4.26
N ALA A 27 7.37 1.50 4.87
CA ALA A 27 7.55 2.36 6.04
C ALA A 27 8.15 1.61 7.22
N LEU A 28 7.66 0.40 7.50
CA LEU A 28 8.22 -0.48 8.53
C LEU A 28 9.68 -0.84 8.24
N LYS A 29 10.01 -1.20 6.99
CA LYS A 29 11.38 -1.55 6.58
C LYS A 29 12.34 -0.38 6.73
N GLU A 30 11.91 0.83 6.38
CA GLU A 30 12.75 2.04 6.37
C GLU A 30 12.94 2.62 7.77
N TYR A 31 11.87 2.69 8.57
CA TYR A 31 11.88 3.40 9.86
C TYR A 31 11.89 2.47 11.08
N GLY A 32 11.96 1.16 10.87
CA GLY A 32 12.10 0.14 11.91
C GLY A 32 10.79 -0.47 12.38
N GLU A 33 10.89 -1.53 13.19
CA GLU A 33 9.78 -2.41 13.58
C GLU A 33 8.69 -1.72 14.42
N THR A 34 8.96 -0.55 14.99
CA THR A 34 7.96 0.24 15.72
C THR A 34 7.13 1.13 14.80
N CYS A 35 7.47 1.21 13.51
CA CYS A 35 6.74 2.00 12.52
C CYS A 35 5.49 1.28 12.01
N ILE A 36 4.52 1.11 12.90
CA ILE A 36 3.29 0.37 12.67
C ILE A 36 2.11 1.34 12.79
N GLY A 37 1.26 1.40 11.76
CA GLY A 37 0.11 2.32 11.69
C GLY A 37 -0.86 2.21 12.86
N GLU A 38 -0.98 1.02 13.46
CA GLU A 38 -1.82 0.78 14.63
C GLU A 38 -1.27 1.40 15.93
N PHE A 39 0.04 1.68 16.01
CA PHE A 39 0.70 2.19 17.22
C PHE A 39 1.24 3.62 17.08
N VAL A 40 1.42 4.09 15.86
CA VAL A 40 1.98 5.42 15.57
C VAL A 40 0.87 6.41 15.26
N LYS A 41 0.85 7.52 15.99
CA LYS A 41 -0.01 8.66 15.68
C LYS A 41 0.76 9.64 14.79
N TYR A 42 0.06 10.20 13.82
CA TYR A 42 0.57 11.24 12.93
C TYR A 42 -0.41 12.40 12.84
N SER A 43 0.06 13.53 12.31
CA SER A 43 -0.71 14.76 12.15
C SER A 43 -1.03 15.03 10.68
N TYR A 44 -2.30 15.26 10.36
CA TYR A 44 -2.73 15.68 9.02
C TYR A 44 -3.51 17.00 9.06
N GLY A 45 -3.53 17.68 7.93
CA GLY A 45 -4.21 18.95 7.71
C GLY A 45 -5.12 18.92 6.49
N GLN A 46 -5.82 20.03 6.27
CA GLN A 46 -6.62 20.24 5.07
C GLN A 46 -6.40 21.66 4.55
N LYS A 47 -6.23 21.81 3.24
CA LYS A 47 -6.11 23.10 2.55
C LYS A 47 -6.85 23.01 1.23
N ASN A 48 -7.78 23.95 0.98
CA ASN A 48 -8.58 24.00 -0.25
C ASN A 48 -9.33 22.70 -0.59
N GLY A 49 -9.75 21.95 0.43
CA GLY A 49 -10.39 20.64 0.22
C GLY A 49 -9.41 19.46 0.28
N ASP A 50 -8.16 19.66 -0.09
CA ASP A 50 -7.13 18.62 -0.12
C ASP A 50 -6.53 18.33 1.26
N LYS A 51 -6.34 17.05 1.56
CA LYS A 51 -5.64 16.58 2.76
C LYS A 51 -4.13 16.49 2.51
N PHE A 52 -3.34 16.79 3.54
CA PHE A 52 -1.87 16.72 3.51
C PHE A 52 -1.30 16.34 4.88
N CYS A 53 -0.12 15.73 4.90
CA CYS A 53 0.57 15.32 6.13
C CYS A 53 1.42 16.47 6.70
N LYS A 54 1.50 16.58 8.04
CA LYS A 54 2.08 17.75 8.73
C LYS A 54 3.41 17.51 9.44
N ASP A 55 3.68 16.27 9.85
CA ASP A 55 4.93 15.86 10.52
C ASP A 55 6.19 16.09 9.65
N SER A 56 7.39 15.74 10.09
CA SER A 56 8.61 16.03 9.32
C SER A 56 8.82 15.03 8.17
N ALA A 57 9.38 15.49 7.03
CA ALA A 57 9.83 14.57 5.99
C ALA A 57 10.90 13.62 6.53
N GLY A 58 10.89 12.36 6.09
CA GLY A 58 11.87 11.37 6.54
C GLY A 58 11.61 10.81 7.95
N THR A 59 10.35 10.83 8.41
CA THR A 59 9.96 10.21 9.68
C THR A 59 8.86 9.17 9.48
N CYS A 60 8.77 8.22 10.41
CA CYS A 60 7.78 7.13 10.36
C CYS A 60 6.33 7.66 10.29
N ASP A 61 5.98 8.60 11.16
CA ASP A 61 4.66 9.23 11.24
C ASP A 61 4.28 9.94 9.94
N ARG A 62 5.22 10.66 9.30
CA ARG A 62 5.00 11.20 7.96
C ARG A 62 4.79 10.09 6.93
N ALA A 63 5.64 9.07 6.90
CA ALA A 63 5.53 7.98 5.93
C ALA A 63 4.19 7.24 6.03
N LEU A 64 3.74 6.92 7.24
CA LEU A 64 2.44 6.28 7.47
C LEU A 64 1.29 7.19 7.04
N CYS A 65 1.36 8.48 7.36
CA CYS A 65 0.36 9.45 6.90
C CYS A 65 0.28 9.51 5.36
N GLU A 66 1.41 9.51 4.66
CA GLU A 66 1.41 9.55 3.18
C GLU A 66 0.83 8.26 2.57
N CYS A 67 1.11 7.11 3.17
CA CYS A 67 0.48 5.84 2.79
C CYS A 67 -1.05 5.91 2.96
N ASP A 68 -1.53 6.39 4.10
CA ASP A 68 -2.97 6.53 4.37
C ASP A 68 -3.64 7.59 3.48
N LEU A 69 -2.95 8.70 3.20
CA LEU A 69 -3.43 9.74 2.31
C LEU A 69 -3.59 9.23 0.87
N GLN A 70 -2.60 8.49 0.37
CA GLN A 70 -2.67 7.86 -0.94
C GLN A 70 -3.79 6.81 -0.99
N PHE A 71 -3.89 5.97 0.04
CA PHE A 71 -4.95 4.98 0.16
C PHE A 71 -6.34 5.62 0.13
N ALA A 72 -6.58 6.64 0.96
CA ALA A 72 -7.88 7.31 1.00
C ALA A 72 -8.26 7.92 -0.36
N LYS A 73 -7.32 8.57 -1.05
CA LYS A 73 -7.55 9.15 -2.38
C LYS A 73 -7.89 8.06 -3.41
N ASN A 74 -7.11 7.00 -3.46
CA ASN A 74 -7.29 5.92 -4.43
C ASN A 74 -8.55 5.10 -4.14
N HIS A 75 -8.84 4.84 -2.87
CA HIS A 75 -9.97 4.04 -2.43
C HIS A 75 -11.30 4.71 -2.74
N VAL A 76 -11.41 6.04 -2.52
CA VAL A 76 -12.61 6.80 -2.91
C VAL A 76 -12.88 6.70 -4.41
N GLY A 77 -11.82 6.64 -5.24
CA GLY A 77 -11.92 6.45 -6.68
C GLY A 77 -12.39 5.05 -7.12
N GLN A 78 -12.24 4.03 -6.27
CA GLN A 78 -12.63 2.65 -6.56
C GLN A 78 -13.87 2.18 -5.79
N LYS A 79 -14.54 3.08 -5.05
CA LYS A 79 -15.67 2.73 -4.17
C LYS A 79 -16.83 2.01 -4.89
N ASP A 80 -17.02 2.32 -6.17
CA ASP A 80 -18.15 1.80 -6.98
C ASP A 80 -17.85 0.42 -7.58
N VAL A 81 -16.63 -0.09 -7.42
CA VAL A 81 -16.20 -1.43 -7.90
C VAL A 81 -16.50 -2.51 -6.87
N PHE A 82 -16.92 -2.14 -5.65
CA PHE A 82 -17.22 -3.07 -4.57
C PHE A 82 -18.19 -4.17 -5.01
N ASN A 83 -17.77 -5.42 -4.83
CA ASN A 83 -18.59 -6.61 -5.06
C ASN A 83 -18.63 -7.48 -3.79
N ALA A 84 -19.84 -7.75 -3.28
CA ALA A 84 -20.05 -8.59 -2.10
C ALA A 84 -19.57 -10.03 -2.29
N ASP A 85 -19.45 -10.52 -3.53
CA ASP A 85 -18.98 -11.88 -3.81
C ASP A 85 -17.52 -12.11 -3.38
N TYR A 86 -16.69 -11.07 -3.33
CA TYR A 86 -15.31 -11.12 -2.85
C TYR A 86 -15.17 -10.75 -1.37
N HIS A 87 -16.29 -10.57 -0.66
CA HIS A 87 -16.29 -10.24 0.76
C HIS A 87 -16.33 -11.51 1.63
N LEU A 88 -15.37 -11.66 2.54
CA LEU A 88 -15.21 -12.86 3.38
C LEU A 88 -16.50 -13.28 4.13
N PHE A 89 -17.27 -12.30 4.61
CA PHE A 89 -18.46 -12.57 5.44
C PHE A 89 -19.79 -12.52 4.68
N TRP A 90 -19.80 -11.95 3.46
CA TRP A 90 -21.04 -11.68 2.72
C TRP A 90 -21.07 -12.33 1.34
N THR A 91 -20.01 -13.08 0.99
CA THR A 91 -19.91 -13.78 -0.28
C THR A 91 -21.10 -14.71 -0.47
N THR A 92 -21.71 -14.62 -1.65
CA THR A 92 -22.76 -15.55 -2.08
C THR A 92 -22.20 -16.70 -2.92
N THR A 93 -20.94 -16.59 -3.33
CA THR A 93 -20.24 -17.53 -4.23
C THR A 93 -19.30 -18.48 -3.47
N GLY A 94 -19.14 -18.29 -2.15
CA GLY A 94 -18.26 -19.13 -1.32
C GLY A 94 -16.79 -18.76 -1.44
N PHE A 95 -16.47 -17.49 -1.69
CA PHE A 95 -15.10 -17.00 -1.78
C PHE A 95 -14.31 -17.31 -0.49
N ASN A 96 -13.19 -18.00 -0.65
CA ASN A 96 -12.21 -18.24 0.40
C ASN A 96 -10.83 -17.74 -0.07
N PRO A 97 -10.23 -16.73 0.58
CA PRO A 97 -8.91 -16.21 0.23
C PRO A 97 -7.82 -17.29 0.17
N ASP A 98 -7.84 -18.25 1.11
CA ASP A 98 -6.81 -19.30 1.20
C ASP A 98 -6.76 -20.18 -0.06
N ASP A 99 -7.92 -20.41 -0.68
CA ASP A 99 -8.06 -21.24 -1.88
C ASP A 99 -8.02 -20.42 -3.18
N SER A 100 -8.53 -19.18 -3.14
CA SER A 100 -8.80 -18.38 -4.33
C SER A 100 -7.62 -17.48 -4.72
N CYS A 101 -6.80 -17.06 -3.75
CA CYS A 101 -5.71 -16.13 -3.98
C CYS A 101 -4.39 -16.83 -4.33
N VAL A 102 -4.25 -17.18 -5.61
CA VAL A 102 -3.08 -17.91 -6.14
C VAL A 102 -1.80 -17.08 -6.09
N THR A 103 -0.75 -17.62 -5.46
CA THR A 103 0.59 -17.04 -5.46
C THR A 103 1.30 -17.37 -6.78
N GLY A 104 1.20 -16.46 -7.74
CA GLY A 104 1.88 -16.60 -9.03
C GLY A 104 3.30 -16.03 -9.02
N GLY A 105 4.32 -16.84 -9.36
CA GLY A 105 5.63 -16.35 -9.82
C GLY A 105 6.83 -17.18 -9.37
N ASN A 106 7.39 -18.00 -10.26
CA ASN A 106 8.71 -18.64 -10.09
C ASN A 106 9.87 -17.72 -10.52
N GLY A 107 9.64 -16.41 -10.57
CA GLY A 107 10.64 -15.43 -11.00
C GLY A 107 11.54 -14.99 -9.85
N ALA A 108 12.76 -14.56 -10.17
CA ALA A 108 13.63 -13.91 -9.20
C ALA A 108 12.91 -12.73 -8.53
N TYR A 109 12.88 -12.74 -7.20
CA TYR A 109 12.15 -11.79 -6.38
C TYR A 109 13.11 -11.10 -5.42
N ASP A 110 13.32 -9.80 -5.64
CA ASP A 110 14.12 -8.93 -4.78
C ASP A 110 13.30 -7.68 -4.43
N PRO A 111 12.52 -7.72 -3.33
CA PRO A 111 11.62 -6.64 -2.96
C PRO A 111 12.37 -5.43 -2.36
N GLN A 112 12.30 -4.31 -3.07
CA GLN A 112 12.86 -3.02 -2.67
C GLN A 112 11.78 -1.95 -2.58
N CYS A 113 12.06 -0.91 -1.80
CA CYS A 113 11.14 0.19 -1.54
C CYS A 113 11.60 1.44 -2.28
N CYS A 114 10.63 2.19 -2.80
CA CYS A 114 10.86 3.43 -3.53
C CYS A 114 9.86 4.49 -3.08
N GLY A 115 10.32 5.70 -2.82
CA GLY A 115 9.46 6.82 -2.46
C GLY A 115 10.28 8.06 -2.12
N LEU A 116 9.62 9.21 -2.06
CA LEU A 116 10.22 10.44 -1.55
C LEU A 116 10.04 10.52 -0.03
N ALA A 117 10.86 11.32 0.65
CA ALA A 117 10.79 11.49 2.10
C ALA A 117 9.48 12.15 2.59
N ASP A 118 8.79 12.86 1.70
CA ASP A 118 7.51 13.54 1.90
C ASP A 118 6.40 12.96 1.02
N GLY A 119 6.55 11.72 0.54
CA GLY A 119 5.58 11.05 -0.31
C GLY A 119 5.32 9.60 0.07
N PRO A 120 4.36 8.95 -0.59
CA PRO A 120 4.07 7.54 -0.36
C PRO A 120 5.20 6.66 -0.89
N MET A 121 5.34 5.49 -0.27
CA MET A 121 6.28 4.46 -0.72
C MET A 121 5.61 3.38 -1.55
N SER A 122 6.38 2.79 -2.45
CA SER A 122 5.98 1.70 -3.32
C SER A 122 6.98 0.56 -3.22
N LEU A 123 6.45 -0.66 -3.09
CA LEU A 123 7.25 -1.88 -3.17
C LEU A 123 7.41 -2.29 -4.64
N PHE A 124 8.63 -2.61 -5.05
CA PHE A 124 8.94 -3.09 -6.39
C PHE A 124 9.93 -4.24 -6.37
N ASN A 125 10.01 -5.00 -7.46
CA ASN A 125 11.02 -6.05 -7.62
C ASN A 125 12.23 -5.47 -8.37
N ALA A 126 13.38 -5.35 -7.69
CA ALA A 126 14.60 -4.78 -8.23
C ALA A 126 15.22 -5.58 -9.38
N ASN A 127 14.83 -6.84 -9.56
CA ASN A 127 15.20 -7.62 -10.74
C ASN A 127 14.50 -7.14 -12.04
N ARG A 128 13.49 -6.26 -11.94
CA ARG A 128 12.65 -5.84 -13.08
C ARG A 128 12.45 -4.34 -13.22
N LYS A 129 12.67 -3.59 -12.14
CA LYS A 129 12.38 -2.16 -12.05
C LYS A 129 13.47 -1.47 -11.23
N GLN A 130 13.54 -0.15 -11.35
CA GLN A 130 14.48 0.71 -10.63
C GLN A 130 13.70 1.84 -9.94
N CYS A 131 14.26 2.37 -8.85
CA CYS A 131 13.74 3.56 -8.19
C CYS A 131 14.50 4.79 -8.70
N CYS A 132 13.81 5.72 -9.37
CA CYS A 132 14.38 6.94 -9.93
C CYS A 132 13.62 8.14 -9.37
N ASP A 133 14.29 8.97 -8.55
CA ASP A 133 13.69 10.16 -7.91
C ASP A 133 12.38 9.86 -7.17
N GLY A 134 12.36 8.76 -6.42
CA GLY A 134 11.18 8.33 -5.65
C GLY A 134 10.05 7.71 -6.48
N VAL A 135 10.29 7.44 -7.77
CA VAL A 135 9.32 6.81 -8.68
C VAL A 135 9.86 5.49 -9.23
N VAL A 136 9.03 4.44 -9.22
CA VAL A 136 9.38 3.14 -9.80
C VAL A 136 9.30 3.20 -11.32
N LYS A 137 10.41 2.92 -12.01
CA LYS A 137 10.52 2.91 -13.48
C LYS A 137 11.14 1.61 -13.99
N ASN A 138 11.10 1.37 -15.30
CA ASN A 138 11.86 0.27 -15.91
C ASN A 138 13.37 0.55 -15.86
N GLU A 139 13.74 1.80 -16.06
CA GLU A 139 15.12 2.29 -16.16
C GLU A 139 15.14 3.78 -15.77
N CYS A 140 16.25 4.23 -15.20
CA CYS A 140 16.61 5.62 -15.02
C CYS A 140 17.49 6.07 -16.20
#